data_AF-A0A4S1E1Z3-F1
#
_entry.id   AF-A0A4S1E1Z3-F1
#
_cell.length_a   1.000
_cell.length_b   1.000
_cell.length_c   1.000
_cell.angle_alpha   90.00
_cell.angle_beta   90.00
_cell.angle_gamma   90.00
#
_symmetry.space_group_name_H-M   'P 1'
#
loop_
_entity.id
_entity.type
_entity.pdbx_description
1 polymer ?
#
loop_
_entity_poly.entity_id
_entity_poly.type
_entity_poly.pdbx_seq_one_letter_code
_entity_poly.pdbx_strand_id
1 'polypeptide(L)'
;MKHTVVSSKNADLDVKDVGVKLKKHNRQLSRSLKTLEYIYVIEINYEEKHEMNRFEELLKFKTKIQKHIIKTTQKINYYKSLQNKLKY
;
A
#
# COMPACT_ATOMS: atom_id res chain seq x y z
N MET A 1 43.53 16.12 -5.32
CA MET A 1 42.49 15.10 -5.56
C MET A 1 41.76 14.84 -4.26
N LYS A 2 40.49 15.20 -4.15
CA LYS A 2 39.66 14.89 -2.97
C LYS A 2 39.04 13.52 -3.18
N HIS A 3 39.51 12.52 -2.43
CA HIS A 3 38.84 11.22 -2.36
C HIS A 3 37.57 11.38 -1.54
N THR A 4 36.44 11.58 -2.21
CA THR A 4 35.13 11.46 -1.60
C THR A 4 34.87 9.97 -1.40
N VAL A 5 35.09 9.48 -0.19
CA VAL A 5 34.62 8.16 0.24
C VAL A 5 33.10 8.21 0.23
N VAL A 6 32.50 7.68 -0.84
CA VAL A 6 31.07 7.42 -0.90
C VAL A 6 30.81 6.27 0.07
N SER A 7 30.60 6.61 1.33
CA SER A 7 30.15 5.68 2.36
C SER A 7 28.84 5.08 1.89
N SER A 8 28.88 3.82 1.47
CA SER A 8 27.69 3.06 1.12
C SER A 8 26.83 2.96 2.37
N LYS A 9 25.73 3.71 2.41
CA LYS A 9 24.67 3.52 3.41
C LYS A 9 23.98 2.18 3.13
N ASN A 10 24.67 1.09 3.43
CA ASN A 10 24.00 -0.17 3.74
C ASN A 10 23.36 0.06 5.11
N ALA A 11 22.16 0.62 5.09
CA ALA A 11 21.34 0.71 6.29
C ALA A 11 21.00 -0.73 6.66
N ASP A 12 21.71 -1.28 7.65
CA ASP A 12 21.30 -2.48 8.36
C ASP A 12 19.90 -2.22 8.89
N LEU A 13 18.89 -2.73 8.17
CA LEU A 13 17.50 -2.68 8.58
C LEU A 13 17.36 -3.57 9.81
N ASP A 14 17.33 -2.97 10.99
CA ASP A 14 17.05 -3.65 12.25
C ASP A 14 15.69 -4.40 12.13
N VAL A 15 15.61 -5.60 12.70
CA VAL A 15 14.39 -6.39 12.84
C VAL A 15 13.25 -5.55 13.40
N LYS A 16 13.54 -4.64 14.35
CA LYS A 16 12.55 -3.69 14.89
C LYS A 16 11.99 -2.76 13.83
N ASP A 17 12.85 -2.23 12.95
CA ASP A 17 12.42 -1.36 11.85
C ASP A 17 11.54 -2.11 10.85
N VAL A 18 11.87 -3.35 10.53
CA VAL A 18 11.04 -4.22 9.67
C VAL A 18 9.65 -4.43 10.30
N GLY A 19 9.58 -4.68 11.61
CA GLY A 19 8.34 -4.82 12.35
C GLY A 19 7.47 -3.56 12.30
N VAL A 20 8.06 -2.38 12.46
CA VAL A 20 7.36 -1.08 12.36
C VAL A 20 6.83 -0.84 10.94
N LYS A 21 7.64 -1.13 9.91
CA LYS A 21 7.22 -1.00 8.50
C LYS A 21 6.06 -1.95 8.17
N LEU A 22 6.10 -3.19 8.63
CA LEU A 22 5.01 -4.16 8.47
C LEU A 22 3.71 -3.66 9.11
N LYS A 23 3.75 -3.21 10.37
CA LYS A 23 2.57 -2.64 11.06
C LYS A 23 2.01 -1.45 10.29
N LYS A 24 2.87 -0.53 9.82
CA LYS A 24 2.46 0.63 9.03
C LYS A 24 1.74 0.21 7.74
N HIS A 25 2.33 -0.70 6.96
CA HIS A 25 1.75 -1.12 5.68
C HIS A 25 0.48 -1.95 5.85
N ASN A 26 0.40 -2.82 6.87
CA ASN A 26 -0.84 -3.52 7.19
C ASN A 26 -1.98 -2.54 7.54
N ARG A 27 -1.69 -1.47 8.29
CA ARG A 27 -2.68 -0.42 8.59
C ARG A 27 -3.13 0.32 7.33
N GLN A 28 -2.21 0.60 6.41
CA GLN A 28 -2.53 1.22 5.11
C GLN A 28 -3.38 0.30 4.23
N LEU A 29 -3.06 -0.99 4.19
CA LEU A 29 -3.82 -2.00 3.47
C LEU A 29 -5.24 -2.10 4.03
N SER A 30 -5.39 -2.21 5.35
CA SER A 30 -6.70 -2.26 6.01
C SER A 30 -7.57 -1.06 5.67
N ARG A 31 -7.01 0.17 5.70
CA ARG A 31 -7.74 1.38 5.29
C ARG A 31 -8.18 1.32 3.83
N SER A 32 -7.29 0.90 2.94
CA SER A 32 -7.58 0.84 1.50
C SER A 32 -8.67 -0.17 1.18
N LEU A 33 -8.69 -1.31 1.88
CA LEU A 33 -9.76 -2.31 1.76
C LEU A 33 -11.10 -1.76 2.24
N LYS A 34 -11.15 -1.06 3.39
CA LYS A 34 -12.36 -0.37 3.86
C LYS A 34 -12.85 0.68 2.86
N THR A 35 -11.92 1.40 2.21
CA THR A 35 -12.30 2.34 1.14
C THR A 35 -12.92 1.63 -0.06
N LEU A 36 -12.41 0.46 -0.47
CA LEU A 36 -13.06 -0.33 -1.53
C LEU A 36 -14.45 -0.82 -1.14
N GLU A 37 -14.62 -1.26 0.10
CA GLU A 37 -15.93 -1.67 0.63
C GLU A 37 -16.93 -0.51 0.59
N TYR A 38 -16.51 0.70 0.99
CA TYR A 38 -17.34 1.90 0.89
C TYR A 38 -17.67 2.26 -0.57
N ILE A 39 -16.71 2.16 -1.48
CA ILE A 39 -16.94 2.38 -2.92
C ILE A 39 -17.97 1.38 -3.45
N TYR A 40 -17.90 0.12 -3.05
CA TYR A 40 -18.85 -0.92 -3.46
C TYR A 40 -20.28 -0.57 -3.05
N VAL A 41 -20.49 -0.10 -1.81
CA VAL A 41 -21.80 0.38 -1.34
C VAL A 41 -22.29 1.56 -2.17
N ILE A 42 -21.40 2.48 -2.53
CA ILE A 42 -21.75 3.62 -3.38
C ILE A 42 -22.12 3.15 -4.80
N GLU A 43 -21.40 2.20 -5.39
CA GLU A 43 -21.67 1.67 -6.74
C GLU A 43 -23.09 1.10 -6.84
N ILE A 44 -23.52 0.31 -5.84
CA ILE A 44 -24.90 -0.22 -5.76
C ILE A 44 -25.93 0.93 -5.79
N ASN A 45 -25.71 1.97 -4.98
CA ASN A 45 -26.63 3.11 -4.91
C ASN A 45 -26.66 3.98 -6.19
N TYR A 46 -25.61 3.95 -7.01
CA TYR A 46 -25.55 4.70 -8.28
C TYR A 46 -26.30 4.00 -9.40
N GLU A 47 -26.25 2.67 -9.43
CA GLU A 47 -27.01 1.85 -10.38
C GLU A 47 -28.51 2.14 -10.27
N GLU A 48 -28.99 2.40 -9.05
CA GLU A 48 -30.39 2.77 -8.77
C GLU A 48 -30.78 4.19 -9.21
N LYS A 49 -29.82 5.11 -9.40
CA LYS A 49 -30.07 6.57 -9.59
C LYS A 49 -29.73 7.12 -10.98
N HIS A 50 -29.16 6.31 -11.88
CA HIS A 50 -28.80 6.70 -13.27
C HIS A 50 -27.87 7.94 -13.42
N GLU A 51 -27.04 8.27 -12.42
CA GLU A 51 -26.09 9.40 -12.50
C GLU A 51 -24.74 9.02 -13.15
N MET A 52 -24.72 8.83 -14.47
CA MET A 52 -23.57 8.32 -15.26
C MET A 52 -22.25 9.11 -15.07
N ASN A 53 -22.27 10.45 -14.99
CA ASN A 53 -21.03 11.25 -14.93
C ASN A 53 -20.26 11.06 -13.61
N ARG A 54 -20.96 10.89 -12.48
CA ARG A 54 -20.33 10.66 -11.17
C ARG A 54 -19.77 9.24 -11.05
N PHE A 55 -20.32 8.31 -11.82
CA PHE A 55 -19.85 6.93 -11.88
C PHE A 55 -18.44 6.81 -12.49
N GLU A 56 -18.11 7.61 -13.51
CA GLU A 56 -16.78 7.58 -14.13
C GLU A 56 -15.67 8.05 -13.16
N GLU A 57 -15.95 9.09 -12.38
CA GLU A 57 -15.02 9.57 -11.34
C GLU A 57 -14.83 8.53 -10.24
N LEU A 58 -15.91 7.86 -9.83
CA LEU A 58 -15.87 6.77 -8.86
C LEU A 58 -15.02 5.59 -9.37
N LEU A 59 -15.18 5.18 -10.63
CA LEU A 59 -14.36 4.15 -11.28
C LEU A 59 -12.87 4.52 -11.32
N LYS A 60 -12.55 5.77 -11.68
CA LYS A 60 -11.17 6.28 -11.64
C LYS A 60 -10.60 6.21 -10.23
N PHE A 61 -11.39 6.58 -9.22
CA PHE A 61 -10.99 6.50 -7.82
C PHE A 61 -10.78 5.05 -7.36
N LYS A 62 -11.71 4.14 -7.65
CA LYS A 62 -11.60 2.70 -7.38
C LYS A 62 -10.31 2.11 -7.93
N THR A 63 -10.00 2.42 -9.20
CA THR A 63 -8.78 1.97 -9.86
C THR A 63 -7.52 2.46 -9.13
N LYS A 64 -7.50 3.70 -8.64
CA LYS A 64 -6.39 4.24 -7.83
C LYS A 64 -6.21 3.49 -6.52
N ILE A 65 -7.32 3.18 -5.82
CA ILE A 65 -7.29 2.41 -4.57
C ILE A 65 -6.79 0.98 -4.82
N GLN A 66 -7.26 0.30 -5.87
CA GLN A 66 -6.78 -1.03 -6.25
C GLN A 66 -5.27 -1.03 -6.54
N LYS A 67 -4.76 -0.04 -7.30
CA LYS A 67 -3.32 0.14 -7.52
C LYS A 67 -2.56 0.36 -6.21
N HIS A 68 -3.14 1.09 -5.25
CA HIS A 68 -2.53 1.31 -3.94
C HIS A 68 -2.44 0.01 -3.12
N ILE A 69 -3.49 -0.82 -3.17
CA ILE A 69 -3.51 -2.13 -2.52
C ILE A 69 -2.41 -3.03 -3.08
N ILE A 70 -2.30 -3.15 -4.40
CA ILE A 70 -1.25 -3.97 -5.05
C ILE A 70 0.14 -3.53 -4.57
N LYS A 71 0.43 -2.23 -4.63
CA LYS A 71 1.73 -1.68 -4.17
C LYS A 71 1.98 -1.90 -2.68
N THR A 72 0.95 -1.79 -1.85
CA THR A 72 1.08 -1.99 -0.40
C THR A 72 1.31 -3.46 -0.06
N THR A 73 0.61 -4.38 -0.73
CA THR A 73 0.81 -5.82 -0.59
C THR A 73 2.21 -6.24 -1.03
N GLN A 74 2.74 -5.69 -2.13
CA GLN A 74 4.13 -5.91 -2.56
C GLN A 74 5.13 -5.51 -1.47
N LYS A 75 4.93 -4.34 -0.83
CA LYS A 75 5.78 -3.90 0.30
C LYS A 75 5.66 -4.82 1.50
N ILE A 76 4.46 -5.26 1.86
CA ILE A 76 4.24 -6.22 2.94
C ILE A 76 5.01 -7.52 2.66
N ASN A 77 4.91 -8.06 1.44
CA ASN A 77 5.61 -9.27 1.05
C ASN A 77 7.13 -9.10 1.12
N TYR A 78 7.65 -7.97 0.65
CA TYR A 78 9.07 -7.64 0.77
C TYR A 78 9.53 -7.63 2.24
N TYR A 79 8.83 -6.90 3.12
CA TYR A 79 9.22 -6.81 4.52
C TYR A 79 9.00 -8.14 5.28
N LYS A 80 8.03 -8.96 4.91
CA LYS A 80 7.88 -10.33 5.44
C LYS A 80 9.06 -11.21 5.02
N SER A 81 9.48 -11.14 3.77
CA SER A 81 10.66 -11.85 3.27
C SER A 81 11.93 -11.44 4.04
N LEU A 82 12.11 -10.13 4.24
CA LEU A 82 13.24 -9.60 5.01
C LEU A 82 13.18 -10.04 6.48
N GLN A 83 12.01 -9.96 7.12
CA GLN A 83 11.81 -10.44 8.50
C GLN A 83 12.19 -11.92 8.65
N ASN A 84 11.83 -12.77 7.67
CA ASN A 84 12.18 -14.18 7.69
C ASN A 84 13.69 -14.37 7.59
N LYS A 85 14.37 -13.63 6.72
CA LYS A 85 15.83 -13.70 6.57
C LYS A 85 16.60 -13.25 7.81
N LEU A 86 16.06 -12.34 8.61
CA LEU A 86 16.70 -11.83 9.82
C LEU A 86 16.41 -12.69 11.07
N LYS A 87 15.48 -13.64 10.99
CA LYS A 87 15.17 -14.58 12.08
C LYS A 87 16.02 -15.86 12.04
N TYR A 88 16.72 -16.08 10.92
CA TYR A 88 17.76 -17.10 10.74
C TYR A 88 19.12 -16.40 10.73
#